data_AF-A0A1M3NQY2-F1
#
_entry.id   AF-A0A1M3NQY2-F1
#
_cell.length_a   1.000
_cell.length_b   1.000
_cell.length_c   1.000
_cell.angle_alpha   90.00
_cell.angle_beta   90.00
_cell.angle_gamma   90.00
#
_symmetry.space_group_name_H-M   'P 1'
#
loop_
_entity.id
_entity.type
_entity.pdbx_description
1 polymer ?
#
loop_
_entity_poly.entity_id
_entity_poly.type
_entity_poly.pdbx_seq_one_letter_code
_entity_poly.pdbx_strand_id
1 'polypeptide(L)'
;MLDRRCGAGACQARRPGDLIVYYSPTDEMGDAGKIQAFTAIGRVKAGEPYEADALRMSDGRPAARRDVEWFEAREAPIRPLVPALSFIRDKARWGAPFRFGVVRVSSADFALIAAAMGVADAIARS
;
A
#
# COMPACT_ATOMS: atom_id res chain seq x y z
N MET A 1 -3.76 -10.43 -7.21
CA MET A 1 -5.14 -10.97 -7.24
C MET A 1 -6.09 -9.89 -6.72
N LEU A 2 -7.27 -9.76 -7.31
CA LEU A 2 -8.13 -8.56 -7.25
C LEU A 2 -8.43 -8.08 -5.83
N ASP A 3 -8.03 -6.85 -5.50
CA ASP A 3 -8.49 -6.15 -4.28
C ASP A 3 -9.98 -5.79 -4.42
N ARG A 4 -10.83 -6.76 -4.08
CA ARG A 4 -12.24 -6.56 -3.78
C ARG A 4 -12.35 -6.05 -2.33
N ARG A 5 -12.24 -4.73 -2.16
CA ARG A 5 -13.05 -3.88 -1.25
C ARG A 5 -12.40 -2.49 -1.07
N CYS A 6 -12.42 -1.64 -2.11
CA CYS A 6 -12.36 -0.20 -1.86
C CYS A 6 -13.74 0.25 -1.37
N GLY A 7 -13.92 0.33 -0.05
CA GLY A 7 -15.10 0.96 0.56
C GLY A 7 -15.12 2.48 0.26
N ALA A 8 -16.32 3.01 0.06
CA ALA A 8 -16.73 4.30 -0.52
C ALA A 8 -16.01 5.63 -0.13
N GLY A 9 -14.93 5.63 0.65
CA GLY A 9 -14.22 6.85 1.06
C GLY A 9 -12.71 6.91 0.76
N ALA A 10 -12.04 5.79 0.49
CA ALA A 10 -10.57 5.76 0.43
C ALA A 10 -9.98 5.98 -0.98
N CYS A 11 -10.75 5.70 -2.04
CA CYS A 11 -10.27 5.84 -3.42
C CYS A 11 -10.29 7.31 -3.93
N GLN A 12 -11.03 8.22 -3.29
CA GLN A 12 -11.10 9.64 -3.69
C GLN A 12 -10.04 10.55 -3.03
N ALA A 13 -9.41 10.10 -1.94
CA ALA A 13 -8.53 10.93 -1.11
C ALA A 13 -7.03 10.74 -1.40
N ARG A 14 -6.66 10.29 -2.59
CA ARG A 14 -5.26 10.20 -3.03
C ARG A 14 -4.96 11.44 -3.85
N ARG A 15 -4.34 12.44 -3.22
CA ARG A 15 -3.92 13.66 -3.92
C ARG A 15 -2.75 13.32 -4.85
N PRO A 16 -2.62 14.00 -5.99
CA PRO A 16 -1.39 13.99 -6.76
C PRO A 16 -0.18 14.20 -5.85
N GLY A 17 0.81 13.31 -5.96
CA GLY A 17 2.01 13.34 -5.15
C GLY A 17 1.97 12.53 -3.86
N ASP A 18 0.82 11.96 -3.49
CA ASP A 18 0.76 11.03 -2.35
C ASP A 18 1.57 9.77 -2.63
N LEU A 19 2.26 9.27 -1.61
CA LEU A 19 3.01 8.02 -1.67
C LEU A 19 2.13 6.85 -1.22
N ILE A 20 2.27 5.71 -1.88
CA ILE A 20 1.58 4.46 -1.54
C ILE A 20 2.60 3.33 -1.43
N VAL A 21 2.34 2.41 -0.50
CA VAL A 21 3.03 1.12 -0.40
C VAL A 21 2.01 -0.01 -0.34
N TYR A 22 2.30 -1.11 -1.04
CA TYR A 22 1.52 -2.34 -0.99
C TYR A 22 2.18 -3.35 -0.04
N TYR A 23 1.33 -4.00 0.75
CA TYR A 23 1.69 -5.09 1.64
C TYR A 23 0.96 -6.37 1.22
N SER A 24 1.70 -7.46 1.04
CA SER A 24 1.16 -8.76 0.64
C SER A 24 1.16 -9.72 1.84
N PRO A 25 -0.01 -10.10 2.39
CA PRO A 25 -0.10 -10.98 3.55
C PRO A 25 0.16 -12.46 3.24
N THR A 26 -0.23 -12.92 2.04
CA THR A 26 -0.15 -14.32 1.57
C THR A 26 0.19 -14.36 0.08
N ASP A 27 0.84 -15.44 -0.34
CA ASP A 27 0.96 -15.79 -1.76
C ASP A 27 -0.34 -16.47 -2.20
N GLU A 28 -1.13 -15.87 -3.11
CA GLU A 28 -2.35 -16.53 -3.60
C GLU A 28 -2.05 -17.33 -4.87
N MET A 29 -1.57 -18.57 -4.69
CA MET A 29 -1.93 -19.73 -5.53
C MET A 29 -1.57 -21.05 -4.82
N GLY A 30 -2.46 -21.53 -3.94
CA GLY A 30 -2.48 -22.95 -3.55
C GLY A 30 -1.38 -23.48 -2.61
N ASP A 31 -0.41 -22.67 -2.19
CA ASP A 31 0.59 -23.09 -1.22
C ASP A 31 0.70 -22.12 -0.04
N ALA A 32 0.90 -22.66 1.16
CA ALA A 32 0.76 -21.95 2.44
C ALA A 32 1.94 -21.00 2.75
N GLY A 33 2.40 -20.24 1.75
CA GLY A 33 3.50 -19.28 1.84
C GLY A 33 3.04 -17.93 2.39
N LYS A 34 3.53 -17.58 3.59
CA LYS A 34 3.38 -16.24 4.16
C LYS A 34 4.43 -15.31 3.54
N ILE A 35 4.07 -14.53 2.51
CA ILE A 35 4.95 -13.47 1.98
C ILE A 35 5.24 -12.46 3.10
N GLN A 36 4.20 -11.92 3.73
CA GLN A 36 4.30 -10.96 4.84
C GLN A 36 5.34 -9.86 4.57
N ALA A 37 5.29 -9.29 3.36
CA ALA A 37 6.27 -8.33 2.89
C ALA A 37 5.60 -7.15 2.18
N PHE A 38 6.30 -6.02 2.19
CA PHE A 38 6.01 -4.91 1.30
C PHE A 38 6.58 -5.23 -0.08
N THR A 39 5.74 -5.19 -1.11
CA THR A 39 6.04 -5.71 -2.45
C THR A 39 6.13 -4.63 -3.51
N ALA A 40 5.49 -3.48 -3.31
CA ALA A 40 5.55 -2.36 -4.24
C ALA A 40 5.36 -1.03 -3.50
N ILE A 41 6.02 0.01 -4.00
CA ILE A 41 5.99 1.36 -3.44
C ILE A 41 6.04 2.36 -4.59
N GLY A 42 5.23 3.41 -4.52
CA GLY A 42 5.04 4.31 -5.64
C GLY A 42 4.44 5.65 -5.25
N ARG A 43 4.42 6.58 -6.20
CA ARG A 43 3.86 7.92 -6.08
C ARG A 43 2.65 8.06 -6.98
N VAL A 44 1.56 8.61 -6.46
CA VAL A 44 0.37 8.90 -7.27
C VAL A 44 0.70 10.00 -8.26
N LYS A 45 0.56 9.70 -9.55
CA LYS A 45 0.83 10.66 -10.62
C LYS A 45 -0.17 11.82 -10.57
N ALA A 46 0.30 12.97 -11.05
CA ALA A 46 -0.60 14.07 -11.38
C ALA A 46 -1.48 13.67 -12.57
N GLY A 47 -2.77 13.97 -12.47
CA GLY A 47 -3.78 13.58 -13.44
C GLY A 47 -5.16 13.55 -12.80
N GLU A 48 -6.20 13.60 -13.63
CA GLU A 48 -7.56 13.38 -13.15
C GLU A 48 -7.77 11.89 -12.88
N PRO A 49 -8.52 11.52 -11.82
CA PRO A 49 -8.96 10.14 -11.67
C PRO A 49 -9.75 9.73 -12.90
N TYR A 50 -9.45 8.57 -13.47
CA TYR A 50 -10.24 8.01 -14.56
C TYR A 50 -11.11 6.89 -14.03
N GLU A 51 -12.31 6.77 -14.60
CA GLU A 51 -13.24 5.70 -14.27
C GLU A 51 -12.86 4.44 -15.06
N ALA A 52 -12.56 3.36 -14.37
CA ALA A 52 -12.38 2.08 -15.03
C ALA A 52 -13.72 1.36 -15.11
N ASP A 53 -14.36 1.37 -16.29
CA ASP A 53 -15.69 0.78 -16.54
C ASP A 53 -15.83 -0.68 -16.08
N ALA A 54 -14.72 -1.42 -16.09
CA ALA A 54 -14.66 -2.83 -15.73
C ALA A 54 -14.77 -3.10 -14.21
N LEU A 55 -14.64 -2.09 -13.34
CA LEU A 55 -14.70 -2.26 -11.89
C LEU A 55 -15.72 -1.32 -11.28
N ARG A 56 -16.79 -1.93 -10.76
CA ARG A 56 -17.86 -1.25 -10.05
C ARG A 56 -17.62 -1.37 -8.55
N MET A 57 -17.80 -0.27 -7.84
CA MET A 57 -17.92 -0.26 -6.39
C MET A 57 -19.19 -1.02 -5.98
N SER A 58 -19.30 -1.42 -4.72
CA SER A 58 -20.48 -2.16 -4.22
C SER A 58 -21.80 -1.38 -4.34
N ASP A 59 -21.73 -0.06 -4.56
CA ASP A 59 -22.87 0.83 -4.80
C ASP A 59 -23.17 1.07 -6.29
N GLY A 60 -22.49 0.35 -7.20
CA GLY A 60 -22.70 0.44 -8.65
C GLY A 60 -21.97 1.59 -9.34
N ARG A 61 -21.26 2.46 -8.59
CA ARG A 61 -20.43 3.52 -9.17
C ARG A 61 -19.15 2.97 -9.79
N PRO A 62 -18.62 3.55 -10.88
CA PRO A 62 -17.31 3.18 -11.39
C PRO A 62 -16.22 3.42 -10.34
N ALA A 63 -15.28 2.48 -10.23
CA ALA A 63 -14.12 2.66 -9.38
C ALA A 63 -13.20 3.72 -10.01
N ALA A 64 -13.10 4.88 -9.36
CA ALA A 64 -12.13 5.90 -9.72
C ALA A 64 -10.71 5.35 -9.49
N ARG A 65 -9.89 5.41 -10.53
CA ARG A 65 -8.48 5.00 -10.51
C ARG A 65 -7.59 6.21 -10.77
N ARG A 66 -6.38 6.15 -10.20
CA ARG A 66 -5.30 7.10 -10.50
C ARG A 66 -4.07 6.29 -10.86
N ASP A 67 -3.30 6.80 -11.81
CA ASP A 67 -2.01 6.21 -12.15
C ASP A 67 -1.02 6.40 -11.00
N VAL A 68 -0.19 5.39 -10.80
CA VAL A 68 0.90 5.40 -9.83
C VAL A 68 2.20 5.15 -10.58
N GLU A 69 3.17 6.02 -10.35
CA GLU A 69 4.55 5.81 -10.74
C GLU A 69 5.21 4.92 -9.69
N TRP A 70 5.58 3.70 -10.09
CA TRP A 70 6.19 2.72 -9.20
C TRP A 70 7.70 2.91 -9.18
N PHE A 71 8.28 2.86 -7.99
CA PHE A 71 9.74 2.85 -7.83
C PHE A 71 10.28 1.42 -8.03
N GLU A 72 11.47 1.32 -8.60
CA GLU A 72 12.27 0.09 -8.63
C GLU A 72 12.67 -0.30 -7.21
N ALA A 73 11.85 -1.12 -6.57
CA ALA A 73 11.95 -1.45 -5.16
C ALA A 73 12.11 -2.95 -4.96
N ARG A 74 12.85 -3.32 -3.92
CA ARG A 74 12.93 -4.73 -3.48
C ARG A 74 11.83 -5.05 -2.48
N GLU A 75 11.43 -6.31 -2.44
CA GLU A 75 10.54 -6.80 -1.41
C GLU A 75 11.17 -6.64 -0.01
N ALA A 76 10.38 -6.17 0.95
CA ALA A 76 10.83 -5.96 2.33
C ALA A 76 9.91 -6.71 3.32
N PRO A 77 10.40 -7.78 3.98
CA PRO A 77 9.63 -8.47 5.01
C PRO A 77 9.23 -7.53 6.14
N ILE A 78 7.99 -7.63 6.63
CA ILE A 78 7.51 -6.72 7.69
C ILE A 78 8.12 -7.03 9.05
N ARG A 79 8.46 -8.29 9.33
CA ARG A 79 8.85 -8.78 10.67
C ARG A 79 10.00 -7.98 11.30
N PRO A 80 11.11 -7.67 10.60
CA PRO A 80 12.19 -6.86 11.16
C PRO A 80 11.78 -5.41 11.42
N LEU A 81 10.76 -4.91 10.72
CA LEU A 81 10.28 -3.52 10.82
C LEU A 81 9.25 -3.34 11.95
N VAL A 82 8.52 -4.39 12.33
CA VAL A 82 7.46 -4.35 13.35
C VAL A 82 7.85 -3.56 14.62
N PRO A 83 9.05 -3.76 15.22
CA PRO A 83 9.44 -3.02 16.42
C PRO A 83 9.50 -1.51 16.21
N ALA A 84 9.95 -1.06 15.04
CA ALA A 84 10.17 0.35 14.71
C ALA A 84 8.92 1.08 14.18
N LEU A 85 7.95 0.35 13.61
CA LEU A 85 6.75 0.96 13.01
C LEU A 85 5.77 1.47 14.08
N SER A 86 5.60 2.78 14.16
CA SER A 86 4.79 3.46 15.18
C SER A 86 3.28 3.21 15.04
N PHE A 87 2.78 3.00 13.81
CA PHE A 87 1.37 2.65 13.59
C PHE A 87 0.99 1.27 14.16
N ILE A 88 1.97 0.39 14.40
CA ILE A 88 1.76 -0.91 15.02
C ILE A 88 1.85 -0.76 16.54
N ARG A 89 0.69 -0.57 17.19
CA ARG A 89 0.60 -0.38 18.65
C ARG A 89 0.89 -1.66 19.44
N ASP A 90 0.31 -2.78 19.01
CA ASP A 90 0.54 -4.09 19.62
C ASP A 90 1.47 -4.91 18.71
N LYS A 91 2.73 -5.10 19.15
CA LYS A 91 3.75 -5.81 18.40
C LYS A 91 3.50 -7.32 18.35
N ALA A 92 2.82 -7.88 19.35
CA ALA A 92 2.40 -9.28 19.36
C ALA A 92 1.25 -9.52 18.36
N ARG A 93 0.42 -8.50 18.12
CA ARG A 93 -0.69 -8.53 17.15
C ARG A 93 -0.46 -7.58 15.98
N TRP A 94 0.75 -7.60 15.42
CA TRP A 94 1.16 -6.68 14.35
C TRP A 94 0.33 -6.77 13.06
N GLY A 95 -0.38 -7.89 12.84
CA GLY A 95 -1.28 -8.07 11.69
C GLY A 95 -2.61 -7.31 11.79
N ALA A 96 -2.97 -6.78 12.97
CA ALA A 96 -4.27 -6.14 13.20
C ALA A 96 -4.53 -4.91 12.30
N PRO A 97 -3.59 -3.97 12.09
CA PRO A 97 -3.81 -2.81 11.22
C PRO A 97 -4.14 -3.19 9.77
N PHE A 98 -3.56 -4.28 9.25
CA PHE A 98 -3.70 -4.69 7.85
C PHE A 98 -5.08 -5.29 7.51
N ARG A 99 -5.91 -5.60 8.50
CA ARG A 99 -7.26 -6.16 8.28
C ARG A 99 -8.25 -5.14 7.69
N PHE A 100 -7.94 -3.85 7.75
CA PHE A 100 -8.82 -2.77 7.34
C PHE A 100 -8.57 -2.29 5.89
N GLY A 101 -7.72 -2.99 5.14
CA GLY A 101 -7.43 -2.73 3.72
C GLY A 101 -6.47 -1.56 3.51
N VAL A 102 -6.84 -0.36 3.96
CA VAL A 102 -6.03 0.85 3.82
C VAL A 102 -5.68 1.42 5.18
N VAL A 103 -4.38 1.61 5.43
CA VAL A 103 -3.86 2.21 6.65
C VAL A 103 -3.09 3.47 6.29
N ARG A 104 -3.43 4.59 6.94
CA ARG A 104 -2.58 5.78 6.90
C ARG A 104 -1.45 5.62 7.90
N VAL A 105 -0.21 5.79 7.42
CA VAL A 105 1.00 5.71 8.25
C VAL A 105 1.67 7.07 8.32
N SER A 106 2.50 7.28 9.36
CA SER A 106 3.28 8.51 9.48
C SER A 106 4.37 8.59 8.40
N SER A 107 4.87 9.79 8.13
CA SER A 107 6.02 9.98 7.23
C SER A 107 7.26 9.23 7.70
N ALA A 108 7.48 9.18 9.02
CA ALA A 108 8.58 8.43 9.63
C ALA A 108 8.46 6.92 9.39
N ASP A 109 7.27 6.33 9.59
CA ASP A 109 7.05 4.91 9.32
C ASP A 109 7.20 4.60 7.82
N PHE A 110 6.71 5.49 6.96
CA PHE A 110 6.87 5.35 5.52
C PHE A 110 8.35 5.38 5.11
N ALA A 111 9.15 6.28 5.69
CA ALA A 111 10.58 6.35 5.43
C ALA A 111 11.31 5.07 5.84
N LEU A 112 10.94 4.45 6.97
CA LEU A 112 11.49 3.15 7.39
C LEU A 112 11.17 2.05 6.38
N ILE A 113 9.95 2.00 5.86
CA ILE A 113 9.54 1.03 4.85
C ILE A 113 10.30 1.29 3.54
N ALA A 114 10.36 2.55 3.08
CA ALA A 114 11.09 2.94 1.89
C ALA A 114 12.59 2.59 1.97
N ALA A 115 13.22 2.77 3.13
CA ALA A 115 14.61 2.40 3.37
C ALA A 115 14.80 0.87 3.28
N ALA A 116 13.91 0.10 3.90
CA ALA A 116 13.93 -1.36 3.79
C ALA A 116 13.79 -1.83 2.33
N MET A 117 12.89 -1.18 1.59
CA MET A 117 12.66 -1.43 0.16
C MET A 117 13.74 -0.86 -0.77
N GLY A 118 14.75 -0.18 -0.24
CA GLY A 118 15.89 0.34 -1.02
C GLY A 118 15.58 1.58 -1.87
N VAL A 119 14.47 2.27 -1.61
CA VAL A 119 13.99 3.41 -2.42
C VAL A 119 13.94 4.73 -1.65
N ALA A 120 14.44 4.79 -0.42
CA ALA A 120 14.45 6.03 0.38
C ALA A 120 15.10 7.20 -0.38
N ASP A 121 16.24 6.95 -1.02
CA ASP A 121 16.94 7.99 -1.78
C ASP A 121 16.21 8.36 -3.08
N ALA A 122 15.52 7.40 -3.71
CA ALA A 122 14.73 7.66 -4.91
C ALA A 122 13.53 8.56 -4.61
N ILE A 123 12.87 8.33 -3.48
CA ILE A 123 11.76 9.16 -2.99
C ILE A 123 12.25 10.54 -2.55
N ALA A 124 13.43 10.64 -1.93
CA ALA A 124 13.98 11.94 -1.50
C ALA A 124 14.38 12.85 -2.68
N ARG A 125 14.66 12.28 -3.86
CA ARG A 125 15.08 13.00 -5.07
C ARG A 125 13.91 13.37 -6.01
N SER A 126 12.69 12.92 -5.72
CA SER A 126 11.49 13.09 -6.56
C SER A 126 10.55 14.15 -6.01
#